data_AF-X1FTF3-F1
#
_entry.id   AF-X1FTF3-F1
#
_cell.length_a   1.000
_cell.length_b   1.000
_cell.length_c   1.000
_cell.angle_alpha   90.00
_cell.angle_beta   90.00
_cell.angle_gamma   90.00
#
_symmetry.space_group_name_H-M   'P 1'
#
loop_
_entity.id
_entity.type
_entity.pdbx_description
1 polymer ?
#
loop_
_entity_poly.entity_id
_entity_poly.type
_entity_poly.pdbx_seq_one_letter_code
_entity_poly.pdbx_strand_id
1 'polypeptide(L)'
;IYPLGFSKARNYAIEKATGDKLMYMDADEELRHECLYKLEDIILNPKYKEPTVFVNLYNYYTRDLKQYSEMLQPRIFKNEKGFHFEQAVHNKPILKAPYLFAPHIIFNHYGYIFQGEKGEKLMDNKMARSLPMLQKEFKEHPDNLHNLTHLVKTYYVTGDFDNTIRHGEIWIKEMRKESYNEGWNAFLEVFVKLVGSYLAKDDIKNAERIEREACHYSSRISQIYLMLGNYWTGKDNEKAKKYFDIALDICKTKGSLYERLLINNTKIVLPEILNWLAIYEFEKKN
;
A
#
# COMPACT_ATOMS: atom_id res chain seq x y z
N ILE A 1 10.32 25.76 12.22
CA ILE A 1 11.04 25.61 10.93
C ILE A 1 10.35 24.47 10.20
N TYR A 2 9.55 24.71 9.16
CA TYR A 2 9.04 23.64 8.29
C TYR A 2 10.18 23.31 7.32
N PRO A 3 11.03 22.33 7.60
CA PRO A 3 12.26 22.16 6.83
C PRO A 3 11.87 21.39 5.57
N LEU A 4 11.99 22.04 4.40
CA LEU A 4 12.11 21.43 3.06
C LEU A 4 11.22 20.18 2.82
N GLY A 5 10.17 20.31 2.00
CA GLY A 5 9.37 19.15 1.57
C GLY A 5 10.23 17.96 1.16
N PHE A 6 9.85 16.74 1.52
CA PHE A 6 10.76 15.58 1.53
C PHE A 6 11.51 15.36 0.19
N SER A 7 10.88 15.67 -0.95
CA SER A 7 11.53 15.58 -2.27
C SER A 7 12.67 16.58 -2.44
N LYS A 8 12.59 17.78 -1.87
CA LYS A 8 13.69 18.76 -1.89
C LYS A 8 14.92 18.23 -1.16
N ALA A 9 14.72 17.59 -0.01
CA ALA A 9 15.82 16.99 0.74
C ALA A 9 16.47 15.82 -0.03
N ARG A 10 15.66 14.94 -0.64
CA ARG A 10 16.15 13.85 -1.50
C ARG A 10 16.89 14.38 -2.72
N ASN A 11 16.34 15.38 -3.41
CA ASN A 11 16.95 15.98 -4.60
C ASN A 11 18.28 16.66 -4.28
N TYR A 12 18.39 17.36 -3.13
CA TYR A 12 19.66 17.90 -2.67
C TYR A 12 20.71 16.82 -2.44
N ALA A 13 20.34 15.68 -1.85
CA ALA A 13 21.27 14.57 -1.66
C ALA A 13 21.72 13.96 -3.00
N ILE A 14 20.80 13.83 -3.97
CA ILE A 14 21.10 13.35 -5.33
C ILE A 14 22.08 14.26 -6.05
N GLU A 15 21.92 15.59 -5.93
CA GLU A 15 22.85 16.56 -6.53
C GLU A 15 24.30 16.41 -6.03
N LYS A 16 24.51 15.77 -4.89
CA LYS A 16 25.85 15.52 -4.32
C LYS A 16 26.40 14.13 -4.66
N ALA A 17 25.59 13.23 -5.21
CA ALA A 17 26.00 11.86 -5.49
C ALA A 17 26.77 11.76 -6.82
N THR A 18 27.89 11.03 -6.81
CA THR A 18 28.80 10.89 -7.97
C THR A 18 28.85 9.49 -8.57
N GLY A 19 28.26 8.48 -7.92
CA GLY A 19 28.26 7.11 -8.42
C GLY A 19 27.35 6.90 -9.63
N ASP A 20 27.61 5.88 -10.44
CA ASP A 20 26.83 5.58 -11.66
C ASP A 20 25.38 5.13 -11.36
N LYS A 21 25.15 4.63 -10.15
CA LYS A 21 23.86 4.18 -9.63
C LYS A 21 23.54 4.94 -8.35
N LEU A 22 22.29 5.37 -8.21
CA LEU A 22 21.73 5.99 -7.02
C LEU A 22 20.85 4.98 -6.31
N MET A 23 21.10 4.74 -5.03
CA MET A 23 20.21 3.99 -4.15
C MET A 23 19.81 4.88 -2.98
N TYR A 24 18.54 4.83 -2.60
CA TYR A 24 18.07 5.50 -1.39
C TYR A 24 17.47 4.49 -0.40
N MET A 25 17.65 4.79 0.88
CA MET A 25 17.11 4.04 1.99
C MET A 25 16.65 5.02 3.07
N ASP A 26 15.50 4.74 3.66
CA ASP A 26 14.99 5.55 4.76
C ASP A 26 15.64 5.12 6.08
N ALA A 27 15.64 6.01 7.09
CA ALA A 27 16.36 5.76 8.34
C ALA A 27 15.74 4.64 9.20
N ASP A 28 14.51 4.25 8.91
CA ASP A 28 13.75 3.17 9.53
C ASP A 28 13.73 1.90 8.67
N GLU A 29 14.67 1.78 7.73
CA GLU A 29 14.83 0.64 6.84
C GLU A 29 16.18 -0.07 7.05
N GLU A 30 16.19 -1.37 6.79
CA GLU A 30 17.37 -2.23 6.91
C GLU A 30 17.42 -3.25 5.77
N LEU A 31 18.53 -3.29 5.04
CA LEU A 31 18.80 -4.37 4.08
C LEU A 31 19.02 -5.69 4.84
N ARG A 32 18.27 -6.73 4.47
CA ARG A 32 18.50 -8.07 5.02
C ARG A 32 19.90 -8.57 4.68
N HIS A 33 20.61 -9.10 5.67
CA HIS A 33 22.00 -9.51 5.52
C HIS A 33 22.21 -10.51 4.39
N GLU A 34 21.29 -11.47 4.21
CA GLU A 34 21.32 -12.48 3.15
C GLU A 34 21.12 -11.91 1.73
N CYS A 35 20.72 -10.64 1.60
CA CYS A 35 20.53 -9.96 0.33
C CYS A 35 21.78 -9.20 -0.13
N LEU A 36 22.82 -9.07 0.70
CA LEU A 36 24.00 -8.23 0.41
C LEU A 36 24.66 -8.60 -0.92
N TYR A 37 25.04 -9.87 -1.11
CA TYR A 37 25.68 -10.32 -2.35
C TYR A 37 24.77 -10.24 -3.58
N LYS A 38 23.45 -10.38 -3.39
CA LYS A 38 22.48 -10.28 -4.49
C LYS A 38 22.33 -8.82 -4.94
N LEU A 39 22.30 -7.90 -3.97
CA LEU A 39 22.30 -6.47 -4.24
C LEU A 39 23.61 -6.04 -4.92
N GLU A 40 24.75 -6.55 -4.44
CA GLU A 40 26.06 -6.30 -5.04
C GLU A 40 26.13 -6.79 -6.50
N ASP A 41 25.65 -8.01 -6.81
CA ASP A 41 25.57 -8.50 -8.20
C ASP A 41 24.71 -7.56 -9.06
N ILE A 42 23.56 -7.08 -8.56
CA ILE A 42 22.72 -6.16 -9.32
C ILE A 42 23.37 -4.79 -9.56
N ILE A 43 24.11 -4.28 -8.58
CA ILE A 43 24.77 -2.98 -8.67
C ILE A 43 26.02 -3.06 -9.54
N LEU A 44 26.87 -4.07 -9.37
CA LEU A 44 28.20 -4.12 -9.98
C LEU A 44 28.26 -4.90 -11.29
N ASN A 45 27.34 -5.84 -11.54
CA ASN A 45 27.41 -6.68 -12.74
C ASN A 45 26.93 -5.94 -13.99
N PRO A 46 27.77 -5.77 -15.03
CA PRO A 46 27.40 -5.05 -16.25
C PRO A 46 26.28 -5.69 -17.08
N LYS A 47 25.88 -6.93 -16.75
CA LYS A 47 24.71 -7.59 -17.37
C LYS A 47 23.41 -6.86 -17.06
N TYR A 48 23.28 -6.22 -15.89
CA TYR A 48 22.11 -5.45 -15.50
C TYR A 48 22.25 -4.00 -15.94
N LYS A 49 21.46 -3.61 -16.94
CA LYS A 49 21.53 -2.31 -17.63
C LYS A 49 20.28 -1.47 -17.44
N GLU A 50 19.25 -2.04 -16.82
CA GLU A 50 17.97 -1.42 -16.56
C GLU A 50 18.16 -0.17 -15.68
N PRO A 51 17.66 1.01 -16.13
CA PRO A 51 17.87 2.26 -15.39
C PRO A 51 17.07 2.36 -14.10
N THR A 52 16.08 1.48 -13.88
CA THR A 52 15.29 1.43 -12.64
C THR A 52 15.21 -0.02 -12.15
N VAL A 53 15.58 -0.24 -10.88
CA VAL A 53 15.45 -1.54 -10.21
C VAL A 53 14.45 -1.46 -9.08
N PHE A 54 13.53 -2.42 -9.08
CA PHE A 54 12.55 -2.64 -8.02
C PHE A 54 13.05 -3.72 -7.07
N VAL A 55 13.00 -3.43 -5.77
CA VAL A 55 13.35 -4.36 -4.69
C VAL A 55 12.17 -4.49 -3.72
N ASN A 56 12.17 -5.53 -2.90
CA ASN A 56 11.06 -5.83 -2.01
C ASN A 56 11.20 -5.09 -0.68
N LEU A 57 10.13 -4.46 -0.22
CA LEU A 57 10.03 -3.81 1.07
C LEU A 57 9.04 -4.56 1.97
N TYR A 58 9.52 -4.99 3.14
CA TYR A 58 8.72 -5.68 4.15
C TYR A 58 8.30 -4.67 5.21
N ASN A 59 7.05 -4.22 5.15
CA ASN A 59 6.51 -3.24 6.07
C ASN A 59 5.98 -3.94 7.32
N TYR A 60 6.73 -3.91 8.42
CA TYR A 60 6.30 -4.55 9.66
C TYR A 60 5.31 -3.69 10.45
N TYR A 61 4.28 -4.34 10.98
CA TYR A 61 3.23 -3.74 11.81
C TYR A 61 3.35 -4.11 13.29
N THR A 62 4.12 -5.17 13.59
CA THR A 62 4.25 -5.80 14.90
C THR A 62 5.72 -5.88 15.30
N ARG A 63 6.01 -5.78 16.61
CA ARG A 63 7.38 -5.89 17.13
C ARG A 63 7.98 -7.28 17.01
N ASP A 64 7.15 -8.32 16.97
CA ASP A 64 7.60 -9.70 16.76
C ASP A 64 7.84 -10.05 15.28
N LEU A 65 7.68 -9.05 14.39
CA LEU A 65 7.92 -9.14 12.96
C LEU A 65 7.06 -10.18 12.24
N LYS A 66 5.96 -10.65 12.86
CA LYS A 66 5.10 -11.67 12.26
C LYS A 66 4.06 -11.10 11.31
N GLN A 67 3.60 -9.88 11.58
CA GLN A 67 2.65 -9.18 10.71
C GLN A 67 3.37 -8.12 9.89
N TYR A 68 3.35 -8.30 8.56
CA TYR A 68 3.90 -7.36 7.60
C TYR A 68 3.18 -7.46 6.25
N SER A 69 3.31 -6.41 5.45
CA SER A 69 3.00 -6.46 4.01
C SER A 69 4.27 -6.41 3.19
N GLU A 70 4.19 -6.91 1.97
CA GLU A 70 5.29 -6.90 1.00
C GLU A 70 4.91 -5.99 -0.17
N MET A 71 5.85 -5.17 -0.62
CA MET A 71 5.66 -4.27 -1.75
C MET A 71 6.95 -4.13 -2.53
N LEU A 72 6.91 -4.29 -3.85
CA LEU A 72 8.03 -3.88 -4.69
C LEU A 72 8.07 -2.37 -4.82
N GLN A 73 9.25 -1.79 -4.58
CA GLN A 73 9.47 -0.37 -4.72
C GLN A 73 10.71 -0.09 -5.58
N PRO A 74 10.68 0.95 -6.42
CA PRO A 74 11.86 1.37 -7.17
C PRO A 74 12.87 1.98 -6.19
N ARG A 75 14.05 1.37 -6.08
CA ARG A 75 15.07 1.76 -5.09
C ARG A 75 16.42 2.09 -5.66
N ILE A 76 16.74 1.57 -6.84
CA ILE A 76 18.01 1.79 -7.49
C ILE A 76 17.74 2.41 -8.85
N PHE A 77 18.44 3.49 -9.13
CA PHE A 77 18.27 4.30 -10.32
C PHE A 77 19.62 4.52 -10.97
N LYS A 78 19.64 4.65 -12.28
CA LYS A 78 20.81 5.16 -12.96
C LYS A 78 21.02 6.64 -12.60
N ASN A 79 22.25 7.01 -12.26
CA ASN A 79 22.60 8.41 -12.05
C ASN A 79 22.76 9.09 -13.42
N GLU A 80 21.67 9.67 -13.92
CA GLU A 80 21.68 10.39 -15.18
C GLU A 80 20.85 11.66 -15.08
N LYS A 81 21.15 12.60 -15.99
CA LYS A 81 20.45 13.87 -16.07
C LYS A 81 18.95 13.62 -16.26
N GLY A 82 18.14 14.12 -15.33
CA GLY A 82 16.69 14.01 -15.35
C GLY A 82 16.09 13.15 -14.22
N PHE A 83 16.88 12.32 -13.53
CA PHE A 83 16.38 11.64 -12.33
C PHE A 83 16.18 12.63 -11.18
N HIS A 84 14.98 12.64 -10.62
CA HIS A 84 14.62 13.45 -9.46
C HIS A 84 13.36 12.85 -8.79
N PHE A 85 13.06 13.34 -7.59
CA PHE A 85 11.82 13.08 -6.88
C PHE A 85 10.85 14.25 -7.05
N GLU A 86 9.58 13.92 -7.31
CA GLU A 86 8.46 14.85 -7.35
C GLU A 86 7.58 14.70 -6.10
N GLN A 87 6.62 15.61 -5.93
CA GLN A 87 5.62 15.70 -4.84
C GLN A 87 6.18 16.05 -3.44
N ALA A 88 5.52 16.97 -2.75
CA ALA A 88 6.00 17.49 -1.46
C ALA A 88 5.88 16.47 -0.31
N VAL A 89 4.86 15.60 -0.39
CA VAL A 89 4.57 14.50 0.55
C VAL A 89 4.49 13.21 -0.27
N HIS A 90 5.03 12.10 0.26
CA HIS A 90 5.09 10.80 -0.43
C HIS A 90 5.85 10.86 -1.76
N ASN A 91 7.16 11.12 -1.66
CA ASN A 91 8.02 11.43 -2.81
C ASN A 91 7.96 10.36 -3.90
N LYS A 92 7.72 10.81 -5.12
CA LYS A 92 7.65 9.95 -6.29
C LYS A 92 8.94 10.06 -7.10
N PRO A 93 9.78 9.02 -7.15
CA PRO A 93 10.91 9.01 -8.06
C PRO A 93 10.42 8.98 -9.52
N ILE A 94 11.09 9.72 -10.40
CA ILE A 94 10.89 9.56 -11.84
C ILE A 94 11.47 8.23 -12.29
N LEU A 95 10.62 7.40 -12.89
CA LEU A 95 10.98 6.05 -13.33
C LEU A 95 11.32 6.04 -14.81
N LYS A 96 12.31 5.22 -15.18
CA LYS A 96 12.69 5.02 -16.58
C LYS A 96 12.71 3.52 -16.89
N ALA A 97 12.07 3.15 -17.99
CA ALA A 97 12.10 1.80 -18.53
C ALA A 97 13.38 1.55 -19.36
N PRO A 98 13.83 0.29 -19.54
CA PRO A 98 13.25 -0.94 -18.99
C PRO A 98 13.43 -1.08 -17.46
N TYR A 99 12.61 -1.92 -16.83
CA TYR A 99 12.64 -2.16 -15.39
C TYR A 99 13.24 -3.53 -15.07
N LEU A 100 14.08 -3.58 -14.03
CA LEU A 100 14.53 -4.83 -13.43
C LEU A 100 13.74 -5.09 -12.14
N PHE A 101 13.12 -6.25 -12.03
CA PHE A 101 12.43 -6.67 -10.81
C PHE A 101 13.30 -7.66 -10.02
N ALA A 102 13.74 -7.25 -8.83
CA ALA A 102 14.59 -8.02 -7.93
C ALA A 102 13.89 -8.32 -6.60
N PRO A 103 12.79 -9.12 -6.60
CA PRO A 103 11.99 -9.38 -5.39
C PRO A 103 12.72 -10.18 -4.30
N HIS A 104 13.89 -10.73 -4.63
CA HIS A 104 14.77 -11.46 -3.72
C HIS A 104 15.74 -10.55 -2.95
N ILE A 105 15.78 -9.25 -3.25
CA ILE A 105 16.43 -8.23 -2.43
C ILE A 105 15.35 -7.66 -1.52
N ILE A 106 15.56 -7.76 -0.21
CA ILE A 106 14.56 -7.43 0.78
C ILE A 106 15.11 -6.36 1.72
N PHE A 107 14.38 -5.26 1.84
CA PHE A 107 14.53 -4.27 2.88
C PHE A 107 13.43 -4.48 3.92
N ASN A 108 13.81 -4.57 5.18
CA ASN A 108 12.89 -4.49 6.31
C ASN A 108 12.57 -3.03 6.56
N HIS A 109 11.29 -2.70 6.79
CA HIS A 109 10.85 -1.34 7.12
C HIS A 109 10.06 -1.35 8.43
N TYR A 110 10.55 -0.57 9.39
CA TYR A 110 10.06 -0.54 10.77
C TYR A 110 9.16 0.66 11.07
N GLY A 111 9.03 1.60 10.13
CA GLY A 111 8.28 2.86 10.29
C GLY A 111 6.75 2.74 10.43
N TYR A 112 6.23 1.50 10.51
CA TYR A 112 4.80 1.19 10.73
C TYR A 112 4.53 0.38 12.00
N ILE A 113 5.53 0.16 12.86
CA ILE A 113 5.34 -0.49 14.16
C ILE A 113 4.82 0.54 15.17
N PHE A 114 3.50 0.71 15.23
CA PHE A 114 2.85 1.68 16.11
C PHE A 114 2.39 1.13 17.47
N GLN A 115 2.68 -0.14 17.76
CA GLN A 115 2.21 -0.78 18.99
C GLN A 115 2.91 -0.23 20.25
N GLY A 116 2.11 0.14 21.25
CA GLY A 116 2.51 0.68 22.54
C GLY A 116 2.74 2.20 22.52
N GLU A 117 2.85 2.80 23.71
CA GLU A 117 2.86 4.27 23.92
C GLU A 117 3.83 5.04 23.00
N LYS A 118 5.03 4.50 22.77
CA LYS A 118 6.01 5.11 21.86
C LYS A 118 5.54 5.08 20.39
N GLY A 119 4.92 3.99 19.97
CA GLY A 119 4.42 3.82 18.61
C GLY A 119 3.19 4.67 18.33
N GLU A 120 2.28 4.79 19.30
CA GLU A 120 1.11 5.68 19.22
C GLU A 120 1.56 7.14 19.10
N LYS A 121 2.51 7.59 19.93
CA LYS A 121 3.11 8.93 19.80
C LYS A 121 3.80 9.14 18.45
N LEU A 122 4.46 8.13 17.90
CA LEU A 122 5.07 8.21 16.56
C LEU A 122 4.00 8.36 15.46
N MET A 123 2.88 7.66 15.58
CA MET A 123 1.73 7.83 14.70
C MET A 123 1.20 9.25 14.80
N ASP A 124 0.89 9.74 16.00
CA ASP A 124 0.33 11.08 16.20
C ASP A 124 1.24 12.17 15.61
N ASN A 125 2.55 12.08 15.85
CA ASN A 125 3.52 13.00 15.27
C ASN A 125 3.57 12.92 13.75
N LYS A 126 3.50 11.72 13.17
CA LYS A 126 3.46 11.50 11.72
C LYS A 126 2.20 12.13 11.13
N MET A 127 1.04 11.94 11.77
CA MET A 127 -0.25 12.48 11.33
C MET A 127 -0.30 14.00 11.45
N ALA A 128 0.11 14.57 12.59
CA ALA A 128 0.16 16.01 12.83
C ALA A 128 1.04 16.76 11.82
N ARG A 129 2.09 16.11 11.32
CA ARG A 129 2.96 16.65 10.27
C ARG A 129 2.38 16.48 8.87
N SER A 130 1.89 15.28 8.53
CA SER A 130 1.51 14.94 7.15
C SER A 130 0.12 15.46 6.75
N LEU A 131 -0.85 15.43 7.66
CA LEU A 131 -2.24 15.77 7.34
C LEU A 131 -2.40 17.22 6.84
N PRO A 132 -1.82 18.26 7.48
CA PRO A 132 -1.92 19.64 6.98
C PRO A 132 -1.32 19.82 5.59
N MET A 133 -0.22 19.09 5.29
CA MET A 133 0.42 19.15 3.98
C MET A 133 -0.48 18.51 2.91
N LEU A 134 -1.05 17.33 3.18
CA LEU A 134 -1.97 16.66 2.25
C LEU A 134 -3.26 17.46 2.03
N GLN A 135 -3.80 18.09 3.08
CA GLN A 135 -4.96 18.98 2.95
C GLN A 135 -4.65 20.20 2.08
N LYS A 136 -3.44 20.76 2.19
CA LYS A 136 -3.00 21.87 1.34
C LYS A 136 -2.86 21.42 -0.12
N GLU A 137 -2.19 20.31 -0.35
CA GLU A 137 -2.02 19.71 -1.69
C GLU A 137 -3.38 19.41 -2.35
N PHE A 138 -4.35 18.90 -1.58
CA PHE A 138 -5.71 18.68 -2.09
C PHE A 138 -6.43 19.98 -2.47
N LYS A 139 -6.23 21.07 -1.73
CA LYS A 139 -6.82 22.38 -2.08
C LYS A 139 -6.24 22.94 -3.37
N GLU A 140 -4.94 22.72 -3.61
CA GLU A 140 -4.23 23.21 -4.79
C GLU A 140 -4.49 22.32 -6.02
N HIS A 141 -4.56 21.00 -5.82
CA HIS A 141 -4.71 19.98 -6.87
C HIS A 141 -5.73 18.90 -6.48
N PRO A 142 -7.05 19.22 -6.51
CA PRO A 142 -8.10 18.34 -6.01
C PRO A 142 -8.33 17.07 -6.86
N ASP A 143 -7.84 17.07 -8.09
CA ASP A 143 -7.89 15.98 -9.07
C ASP A 143 -6.66 15.06 -9.02
N ASN A 144 -5.64 15.41 -8.23
CA ASN A 144 -4.44 14.60 -8.10
C ASN A 144 -4.72 13.33 -7.28
N LEU A 145 -5.02 12.25 -7.99
CA LEU A 145 -5.36 10.93 -7.42
C LEU A 145 -4.30 10.38 -6.47
N HIS A 146 -3.02 10.67 -6.70
CA HIS A 146 -1.95 10.23 -5.80
C HIS A 146 -2.06 10.93 -4.45
N ASN A 147 -2.16 12.26 -4.44
CA ASN A 147 -2.31 13.05 -3.22
C ASN A 147 -3.61 12.68 -2.50
N LEU A 148 -4.69 12.49 -3.26
CA LEU A 148 -6.00 12.14 -2.74
C LEU A 148 -6.01 10.72 -2.11
N THR A 149 -5.28 9.76 -2.70
CA THR A 149 -5.08 8.43 -2.10
C THR A 149 -4.42 8.54 -0.73
N HIS A 150 -3.34 9.31 -0.60
CA HIS A 150 -2.66 9.48 0.68
C HIS A 150 -3.51 10.23 1.70
N LEU A 151 -4.31 11.20 1.27
CA LEU A 151 -5.24 11.92 2.14
C LEU A 151 -6.32 10.97 2.70
N VAL A 152 -6.95 10.15 1.85
CA VAL A 152 -7.94 9.14 2.26
C VAL A 152 -7.34 8.15 3.26
N LYS A 153 -6.13 7.64 2.98
CA LYS A 153 -5.43 6.72 3.89
C LYS A 153 -5.15 7.37 5.24
N THR A 154 -4.74 8.64 5.24
CA THR A 154 -4.43 9.38 6.46
C THR A 154 -5.67 9.50 7.33
N TYR A 155 -6.81 9.92 6.78
CA TYR A 155 -8.07 9.97 7.52
C TYR A 155 -8.53 8.61 8.03
N TYR A 156 -8.39 7.55 7.22
CA TYR A 156 -8.77 6.21 7.63
C TYR A 156 -7.97 5.73 8.84
N VAL A 157 -6.64 5.95 8.80
CA VAL A 157 -5.72 5.54 9.86
C VAL A 157 -5.98 6.30 11.16
N THR A 158 -6.44 7.56 11.09
CA THR A 158 -6.84 8.34 12.27
C THR A 158 -8.27 8.05 12.75
N GLY A 159 -8.99 7.12 12.11
CA GLY A 159 -10.39 6.81 12.45
C GLY A 159 -11.40 7.86 12.02
N ASP A 160 -11.02 8.83 11.20
CA ASP A 160 -11.90 9.87 10.66
C ASP A 160 -12.65 9.31 9.43
N PHE A 161 -13.63 8.45 9.71
CA PHE A 161 -14.38 7.75 8.68
C PHE A 161 -15.23 8.70 7.82
N ASP A 162 -15.71 9.81 8.38
CA ASP A 162 -16.48 10.81 7.64
C ASP A 162 -15.62 11.51 6.58
N ASN A 163 -14.40 11.96 6.93
CA ASN A 163 -13.50 12.52 5.93
C ASN A 163 -12.96 11.46 4.97
N THR A 164 -12.76 10.22 5.44
CA THR A 164 -12.37 9.10 4.57
C THR A 164 -13.41 8.88 3.47
N ILE A 165 -14.69 8.80 3.84
CA ILE A 165 -15.79 8.66 2.89
C ILE A 165 -15.86 9.87 1.96
N ARG A 166 -15.88 11.09 2.52
CA ARG A 166 -15.96 12.33 1.74
C ARG A 166 -14.89 12.40 0.64
N HIS A 167 -13.62 12.18 1.00
CA HIS A 167 -12.52 12.30 0.05
C HIS A 167 -12.37 11.06 -0.84
N GLY A 168 -12.74 9.88 -0.35
CA GLY A 168 -12.72 8.66 -1.15
C GLY A 168 -13.81 8.63 -2.24
N GLU A 169 -14.98 9.22 -2.00
CA GLU A 169 -16.00 9.39 -3.04
C GLU A 169 -15.53 10.39 -4.13
N ILE A 170 -14.82 11.45 -3.75
CA ILE A 170 -14.17 12.36 -4.71
C ILE A 170 -13.13 11.58 -5.52
N TRP A 171 -12.34 10.74 -4.86
CA TRP A 171 -11.35 9.90 -5.53
C TRP A 171 -12.00 8.96 -6.56
N ILE A 172 -13.11 8.29 -6.24
CA ILE A 172 -13.86 7.46 -7.20
C ILE A 172 -14.33 8.30 -8.39
N LYS A 173 -14.83 9.52 -8.16
CA LYS A 173 -15.28 10.40 -9.24
C LYS A 173 -14.14 10.75 -10.21
N GLU A 174 -12.93 10.98 -9.70
CA GLU A 174 -11.76 11.28 -10.52
C GLU A 174 -11.24 10.02 -11.24
N MET A 175 -11.19 8.86 -10.55
CA MET A 175 -10.84 7.56 -11.14
C MET A 175 -11.69 7.22 -12.36
N ARG A 176 -12.99 7.54 -12.34
CA ARG A 176 -13.92 7.25 -13.44
C ARG A 176 -13.62 8.01 -14.72
N LYS A 177 -12.87 9.12 -14.64
CA LYS A 177 -12.50 9.91 -15.82
C LYS A 177 -11.31 9.32 -16.57
N GLU A 178 -10.63 8.38 -15.94
CA GLU A 178 -9.32 7.92 -16.34
C GLU A 178 -9.42 6.54 -16.99
N SER A 179 -8.61 6.31 -18.02
CA SER A 179 -8.55 4.99 -18.65
C SER A 179 -7.80 4.02 -17.75
N TYR A 180 -8.30 2.79 -17.64
CA TYR A 180 -7.66 1.75 -16.83
C TYR A 180 -6.19 1.59 -17.22
N ASN A 181 -5.32 1.55 -16.22
CA ASN A 181 -3.91 1.25 -16.38
C ASN A 181 -3.45 0.35 -15.21
N GLU A 182 -2.60 -0.63 -15.50
CA GLU A 182 -2.21 -1.63 -14.49
C GLU A 182 -1.42 -1.03 -13.31
N GLY A 183 -0.80 0.14 -13.49
CA GLY A 183 -0.15 0.91 -12.44
C GLY A 183 -1.13 1.45 -11.40
N TRP A 184 -2.43 1.41 -11.65
CA TRP A 184 -3.46 1.86 -10.71
C TRP A 184 -3.66 0.94 -9.53
N ASN A 185 -3.19 -0.30 -9.61
CA ASN A 185 -3.28 -1.28 -8.53
C ASN A 185 -2.79 -0.74 -7.18
N ALA A 186 -1.76 0.11 -7.17
CA ALA A 186 -1.26 0.74 -5.95
C ALA A 186 -2.29 1.69 -5.29
N PHE A 187 -3.20 2.28 -6.07
CA PHE A 187 -4.22 3.22 -5.59
C PHE A 187 -5.54 2.53 -5.23
N LEU A 188 -5.77 1.29 -5.67
CA LEU A 188 -7.00 0.55 -5.40
C LEU A 188 -7.23 0.24 -3.91
N GLU A 189 -6.21 0.43 -3.06
CA GLU A 189 -6.36 0.36 -1.60
C GLU A 189 -7.40 1.35 -1.04
N VAL A 190 -7.72 2.43 -1.77
CA VAL A 190 -8.79 3.38 -1.41
C VAL A 190 -10.14 2.67 -1.30
N PHE A 191 -10.44 1.69 -2.16
CA PHE A 191 -11.68 0.91 -2.08
C PHE A 191 -11.77 0.15 -0.76
N VAL A 192 -10.68 -0.46 -0.30
CA VAL A 192 -10.63 -1.15 1.00
C VAL A 192 -10.93 -0.18 2.14
N LYS A 193 -10.39 1.04 2.09
CA LYS A 193 -10.61 2.06 3.13
C LYS A 193 -12.06 2.55 3.13
N LEU A 194 -12.65 2.75 1.96
CA LEU A 194 -14.06 3.13 1.84
C LEU A 194 -15.00 2.05 2.36
N VAL A 195 -14.79 0.78 1.99
CA VAL A 195 -15.56 -0.35 2.53
C VAL A 195 -15.46 -0.35 4.06
N GLY A 196 -14.26 -0.23 4.63
CA GLY A 196 -14.06 -0.18 6.08
C GLY A 196 -14.80 0.96 6.76
N SER A 197 -14.70 2.16 6.22
CA SER A 197 -15.38 3.34 6.78
C SER A 197 -16.90 3.21 6.74
N TYR A 198 -17.47 2.66 5.66
CA TYR A 198 -18.92 2.42 5.57
C TYR A 198 -19.37 1.34 6.56
N LEU A 199 -18.63 0.23 6.67
CA LEU A 199 -18.93 -0.83 7.64
C LEU A 199 -18.81 -0.34 9.10
N ALA A 200 -17.82 0.51 9.40
CA ALA A 200 -17.68 1.13 10.73
C ALA A 200 -18.87 2.02 11.12
N LYS A 201 -19.66 2.47 10.13
CA LYS A 201 -20.89 3.26 10.30
C LYS A 201 -22.16 2.42 10.13
N ASP A 202 -22.04 1.09 10.10
CA ASP A 202 -23.13 0.13 9.85
C ASP A 202 -23.87 0.36 8.51
N ASP A 203 -23.22 1.01 7.55
CA ASP A 203 -23.77 1.31 6.22
C ASP A 203 -23.36 0.22 5.21
N ILE A 204 -23.91 -0.97 5.41
CA ILE A 204 -23.63 -2.13 4.55
C ILE A 204 -24.04 -1.89 3.08
N LYS A 205 -25.09 -1.11 2.85
CA LYS A 205 -25.58 -0.81 1.50
C LYS A 205 -24.52 -0.08 0.68
N ASN A 206 -23.87 0.93 1.27
CA ASN A 206 -22.78 1.61 0.60
C ASN A 206 -21.50 0.78 0.57
N ALA A 207 -21.17 0.01 1.61
CA ALA A 207 -20.02 -0.89 1.56
C ALA A 207 -20.10 -1.87 0.36
N GLU A 208 -21.26 -2.49 0.13
CA GLU A 208 -21.47 -3.36 -1.03
C GLU A 208 -21.51 -2.59 -2.37
N ARG A 209 -21.93 -1.31 -2.37
CA ARG A 209 -21.81 -0.46 -3.57
C ARG A 209 -20.34 -0.23 -3.93
N ILE A 210 -19.49 0.04 -2.94
CA ILE A 210 -18.06 0.24 -3.14
C ILE A 210 -17.38 -1.05 -3.61
N GLU A 211 -17.78 -2.21 -3.10
CA GLU A 211 -17.30 -3.50 -3.60
C GLU A 211 -17.61 -3.68 -5.10
N ARG A 212 -18.86 -3.41 -5.52
CA ARG A 212 -19.24 -3.47 -6.94
C ARG A 212 -18.46 -2.45 -7.77
N GLU A 213 -18.23 -1.25 -7.25
CA GLU A 213 -17.39 -0.25 -7.92
C GLU A 213 -15.97 -0.76 -8.11
N ALA A 214 -15.36 -1.32 -7.06
CA ALA A 214 -14.00 -1.84 -7.09
C ALA A 214 -13.83 -2.95 -8.15
N CYS A 215 -14.84 -3.80 -8.33
CA CYS A 215 -14.85 -4.86 -9.34
C CYS A 215 -14.71 -4.37 -10.79
N HIS A 216 -15.01 -3.10 -11.08
CA HIS A 216 -14.75 -2.51 -12.41
C HIS A 216 -13.26 -2.32 -12.69
N TYR A 217 -12.44 -2.25 -11.63
CA TYR A 217 -11.00 -2.01 -11.70
C TYR A 217 -10.20 -3.27 -11.39
N SER A 218 -10.59 -4.01 -10.35
CA SER A 218 -10.01 -5.32 -10.03
C SER A 218 -11.00 -6.15 -9.20
N SER A 219 -11.25 -7.37 -9.64
CA SER A 219 -12.01 -8.37 -8.88
C SER A 219 -11.16 -9.12 -7.84
N ARG A 220 -9.90 -8.71 -7.66
CA ARG A 220 -8.90 -9.47 -6.89
C ARG A 220 -8.49 -8.80 -5.57
N ILE A 221 -9.28 -7.84 -5.10
CA ILE A 221 -9.04 -7.15 -3.82
C ILE A 221 -9.66 -7.96 -2.67
N SER A 222 -8.98 -9.05 -2.29
CA SER A 222 -9.45 -10.01 -1.27
C SER A 222 -9.80 -9.38 0.09
N GLN A 223 -9.21 -8.24 0.44
CA GLN A 223 -9.46 -7.56 1.72
C GLN A 223 -10.89 -7.01 1.81
N ILE A 224 -11.48 -6.57 0.70
CA ILE A 224 -12.88 -6.13 0.68
C ILE A 224 -13.80 -7.26 1.13
N TYR A 225 -13.56 -8.46 0.58
CA TYR A 225 -14.36 -9.64 0.88
C TYR A 225 -14.11 -10.18 2.30
N LEU A 226 -12.88 -10.11 2.81
CA LEU A 226 -12.61 -10.37 4.23
C LEU A 226 -13.45 -9.46 5.14
N MET A 227 -13.47 -8.15 4.86
CA MET A 227 -14.19 -7.17 5.67
C MET A 227 -15.71 -7.37 5.62
N LEU A 228 -16.25 -7.68 4.44
CA LEU A 228 -17.66 -8.01 4.29
C LEU A 228 -18.02 -9.32 5.01
N GLY A 229 -17.17 -10.36 4.90
CA GLY A 229 -17.36 -11.61 5.63
C GLY A 229 -17.36 -11.41 7.15
N ASN A 230 -16.42 -10.63 7.66
CA ASN A 230 -16.34 -10.26 9.08
C ASN A 230 -17.58 -9.49 9.53
N TYR A 231 -18.09 -8.56 8.72
CA TYR A 231 -19.30 -7.81 9.05
C TYR A 231 -20.54 -8.72 9.22
N TRP A 232 -20.66 -9.75 8.37
CA TRP A 232 -21.79 -10.69 8.37
C TRP A 232 -21.65 -11.82 9.38
N THR A 233 -20.45 -12.05 9.92
CA THR A 233 -20.21 -13.06 10.96
C THR A 233 -21.11 -12.82 12.17
N GLY A 234 -21.85 -13.85 12.59
CA GLY A 234 -22.83 -13.79 13.68
C GLY A 234 -24.15 -13.11 13.32
N LYS A 235 -24.25 -12.41 12.18
CA LYS A 235 -25.50 -11.80 11.67
C LYS A 235 -26.17 -12.70 10.63
N ASP A 236 -25.39 -13.15 9.65
CA ASP A 236 -25.79 -14.07 8.58
C ASP A 236 -24.55 -14.88 8.17
N ASN A 237 -24.38 -16.05 8.80
CA ASN A 237 -23.18 -16.87 8.60
C ASN A 237 -23.10 -17.48 7.19
N GLU A 238 -24.22 -17.68 6.50
CA GLU A 238 -24.20 -18.14 5.11
C GLU A 238 -23.66 -17.03 4.18
N LYS A 239 -24.08 -15.78 4.43
CA LYS A 239 -23.55 -14.62 3.71
C LYS A 239 -22.08 -14.36 4.06
N ALA A 240 -21.68 -14.51 5.33
CA ALA A 240 -20.29 -14.43 5.75
C ALA A 240 -19.42 -15.46 5.00
N LYS A 241 -19.85 -16.73 4.98
CA LYS A 241 -19.19 -17.81 4.26
C LYS A 241 -19.00 -17.49 2.79
N LYS A 242 -20.04 -16.98 2.12
CA LYS A 242 -19.97 -16.60 0.69
C LYS A 242 -18.84 -15.61 0.42
N TYR A 243 -18.67 -14.58 1.27
CA TYR A 243 -17.59 -13.62 1.10
C TYR A 243 -16.22 -14.21 1.39
N PHE A 244 -16.10 -15.02 2.44
CA PHE A 244 -14.86 -15.72 2.75
C PHE A 244 -14.41 -16.69 1.65
N ASP A 245 -15.36 -17.40 1.02
CA ASP A 245 -15.07 -18.27 -0.12
C ASP A 245 -14.51 -17.48 -1.32
N ILE A 246 -15.07 -16.29 -1.62
CA ILE A 246 -14.56 -15.39 -2.67
C ILE A 246 -13.13 -14.94 -2.34
N ALA A 247 -12.90 -14.45 -1.12
CA ALA A 247 -11.57 -14.01 -0.67
C ALA A 247 -10.54 -15.15 -0.73
N LEU A 248 -10.94 -16.37 -0.37
CA LEU A 248 -10.11 -17.56 -0.43
C LEU A 248 -9.76 -17.96 -1.86
N ASP A 249 -10.73 -17.91 -2.78
CA ASP A 249 -10.50 -18.19 -4.20
C ASP A 249 -9.51 -17.20 -4.84
N ILE A 250 -9.66 -15.91 -4.52
CA ILE A 250 -8.71 -14.88 -4.95
C ILE A 250 -7.30 -15.19 -4.44
N CYS A 251 -7.16 -15.61 -3.18
CA CYS A 251 -5.86 -15.96 -2.60
C CYS A 251 -5.22 -17.22 -3.21
N LYS A 252 -6.02 -18.16 -3.73
CA LYS A 252 -5.55 -19.40 -4.35
C LYS A 252 -5.15 -19.23 -5.82
N THR A 253 -5.70 -18.23 -6.49
CA THR A 253 -5.47 -17.96 -7.91
C THR A 253 -4.28 -17.01 -8.11
N LYS A 254 -3.50 -17.19 -9.19
CA LYS A 254 -2.37 -16.29 -9.50
C LYS A 254 -2.89 -15.07 -10.26
N GLY A 255 -2.69 -13.88 -9.69
CA GLY A 255 -2.92 -12.61 -10.38
C GLY A 255 -1.82 -12.24 -11.37
N SER A 256 -1.98 -11.08 -12.03
CA SER A 256 -0.98 -10.45 -12.90
C SER A 256 0.31 -10.14 -12.12
N LEU A 257 1.38 -9.76 -12.84
CA LEU A 257 2.61 -9.33 -12.19
C LEU A 257 2.31 -8.16 -11.24
N TYR A 258 1.68 -7.08 -11.72
CA TYR A 258 1.37 -5.90 -10.90
C TYR A 258 0.49 -6.21 -9.68
N GLU A 259 -0.50 -7.09 -9.81
CA GLU A 259 -1.33 -7.52 -8.68
C GLU A 259 -0.52 -8.22 -7.60
N ARG A 260 0.40 -9.11 -8.01
CA ARG A 260 1.31 -9.79 -7.07
C ARG A 260 2.32 -8.84 -6.43
N LEU A 261 2.67 -7.76 -7.11
CA LEU A 261 3.71 -6.82 -6.68
C LEU A 261 3.19 -5.68 -5.80
N LEU A 262 1.92 -5.30 -5.92
CA LEU A 262 1.37 -4.08 -5.32
C LEU A 262 0.33 -4.33 -4.20
N ILE A 263 -0.33 -5.50 -4.14
CA ILE A 263 -1.46 -5.76 -3.22
C ILE A 263 -1.40 -7.17 -2.57
N ASN A 264 -0.20 -7.74 -2.37
CA ASN A 264 -0.11 -9.08 -1.79
C ASN A 264 -0.29 -9.06 -0.26
N ASN A 265 -1.55 -9.07 0.22
CA ASN A 265 -1.87 -9.26 1.64
C ASN A 265 -2.38 -10.69 1.95
N THR A 266 -2.04 -11.69 1.14
CA THR A 266 -2.47 -13.08 1.38
C THR A 266 -2.07 -13.58 2.77
N LYS A 267 -0.93 -13.12 3.28
CA LYS A 267 -0.45 -13.46 4.64
C LYS A 267 -1.32 -12.92 5.77
N ILE A 268 -2.07 -11.84 5.53
CA ILE A 268 -3.01 -11.25 6.49
C ILE A 268 -4.39 -11.92 6.35
N VAL A 269 -4.86 -12.06 5.12
CA VAL A 269 -6.23 -12.48 4.82
C VAL A 269 -6.46 -13.98 5.05
N LEU A 270 -5.51 -14.83 4.64
CA LEU A 270 -5.71 -16.27 4.59
C LEU A 270 -5.85 -16.94 5.97
N PRO A 271 -5.02 -16.63 6.99
CA PRO A 271 -5.15 -17.27 8.30
C PRO A 271 -6.50 -16.98 8.98
N GLU A 272 -7.00 -15.75 8.85
CA GLU A 272 -8.26 -15.32 9.46
C GLU A 272 -9.45 -16.08 8.86
N ILE A 273 -9.50 -16.14 7.53
CA ILE A 273 -10.55 -16.88 6.79
C ILE A 273 -10.52 -18.37 7.11
N LEU A 274 -9.34 -18.99 7.08
CA LEU A 274 -9.22 -20.42 7.32
C LEU A 274 -9.63 -20.79 8.74
N ASN A 275 -9.26 -19.97 9.73
CA ASN A 275 -9.68 -20.17 11.11
C ASN A 275 -11.21 -20.11 11.25
N TRP A 276 -11.84 -19.10 10.65
CA TRP A 276 -13.29 -18.95 10.69
C TRP A 276 -14.02 -20.11 10.00
N LEU A 277 -13.59 -20.47 8.79
CA LEU A 277 -14.21 -21.58 8.03
C LEU A 277 -14.08 -22.92 8.76
N ALA A 278 -12.96 -23.17 9.45
CA ALA A 278 -12.78 -24.37 10.24
C ALA A 278 -13.79 -24.47 11.40
N ILE A 279 -14.03 -23.35 12.10
CA ILE A 279 -15.02 -23.27 13.19
C ILE A 279 -16.43 -23.47 12.62
N TYR A 280 -16.79 -22.73 11.58
CA TYR A 280 -18.11 -22.80 10.95
C TYR A 280 -18.45 -24.22 10.46
N GLU A 281 -17.52 -24.92 9.81
CA GLU A 281 -17.73 -26.29 9.34
C GLU A 281 -17.78 -27.33 10.48
N PHE A 282 -17.09 -27.07 11.60
CA PHE A 282 -17.18 -27.91 12.80
C PHE A 282 -18.54 -27.77 13.47
N GLU A 283 -19.05 -26.54 13.63
CA GLU A 283 -20.34 -26.26 14.23
C GLU A 283 -21.51 -26.81 13.41
N LYS A 284 -21.42 -26.77 12.07
CA LYS A 284 -22.47 -27.30 11.18
C LYS A 284 -22.59 -28.83 11.17
N LYS A 285 -21.52 -29.53 11.57
CA LYS A 285 -21.47 -31.00 11.63
C LYS A 285 -21.97 -31.57 12.96
N ASN A 286 -22.11 -30.73 13.98
CA ASN A 286 -22.64 -31.08 15.30
C ASN A 286 -24.10 -30.62 15.42
#